data_AF-A0A0U2VG82-F1
#
_entry.id   AF-A0A0U2VG82-F1
#
_cell.length_a   1.000
_cell.length_b   1.000
_cell.length_c   1.000
_cell.angle_alpha   90.00
_cell.angle_beta   90.00
_cell.angle_gamma   90.00
#
_symmetry.space_group_name_H-M   'P 1'
#
loop_
_entity.id
_entity.type
_entity.pdbx_description
1 polymer ?
#
loop_
_entity_poly.entity_id
_entity_poly.type
_entity_poly.pdbx_seq_one_letter_code
_entity_poly.pdbx_strand_id
1 'polypeptide(L)'
;MHLNNLAAKYIIGDITVSASRYYLTAMVGENKVDAVQVAYNRDHLSLAARLQSSNDMRFYQGLKPSGEIVKEKCGKYIQAIKFTIFNYKPLMPM
;
A
#
# COMPACT_ATOMS: atom_id res chain seq x y z
N MET A 1 6.46 20.60 -7.17
CA MET A 1 5.15 19.99 -6.84
C MET A 1 5.32 19.31 -5.49
N HIS A 2 4.57 19.68 -4.46
CA HIS A 2 4.67 19.02 -3.15
C HIS A 2 3.87 17.73 -3.16
N LEU A 3 4.58 16.60 -3.07
CA LEU A 3 4.01 15.28 -2.90
C LEU A 3 3.66 15.09 -1.42
N ASN A 4 2.39 15.34 -1.07
CA ASN A 4 1.94 15.24 0.31
C ASN A 4 1.55 13.79 0.63
N ASN A 5 2.31 13.17 1.52
CA ASN A 5 1.91 11.92 2.15
C ASN A 5 0.83 12.22 3.18
N LEU A 6 -0.24 11.43 3.18
CA LEU A 6 -1.36 11.57 4.11
C LEU A 6 -1.66 10.22 4.74
N ALA A 7 -1.87 10.21 6.05
CA ALA A 7 -2.37 9.05 6.77
C ALA A 7 -3.41 9.50 7.80
N ALA A 8 -4.48 8.74 7.91
CA ALA A 8 -5.52 8.94 8.91
C ALA A 8 -5.81 7.60 9.59
N LYS A 9 -6.09 7.66 10.90
CA LYS A 9 -6.44 6.51 11.71
C LYS A 9 -7.53 6.92 12.68
N TYR A 10 -8.50 6.03 12.87
CA TYR A 10 -9.54 6.16 13.88
C TYR A 10 -9.68 4.84 14.63
N ILE A 11 -9.95 4.93 15.94
CA ILE A 11 -10.11 3.77 16.82
C ILE A 11 -11.47 3.89 17.51
N ILE A 12 -12.24 2.81 17.50
CA ILE A 12 -13.48 2.69 18.27
C ILE A 12 -13.52 1.31 18.92
N GLY A 13 -13.37 1.29 20.25
CA GLY A 13 -13.17 0.05 21.01
C GLY A 13 -12.00 -0.76 20.48
N ASP A 14 -12.28 -2.03 20.17
CA ASP A 14 -11.32 -3.00 19.64
C ASP A 14 -11.04 -2.83 18.13
N ILE A 15 -11.76 -1.94 17.45
CA ILE A 15 -11.67 -1.74 16.00
C ILE A 15 -10.78 -0.53 15.69
N THR A 16 -9.83 -0.72 14.79
CA THR A 16 -9.03 0.34 14.18
C THR A 16 -9.32 0.39 12.68
N VAL A 17 -9.65 1.58 12.18
CA VAL A 17 -9.73 1.87 10.75
C VAL A 17 -8.61 2.84 10.39
N SER A 18 -7.89 2.57 9.31
CA SER A 18 -6.83 3.46 8.83
C SER A 18 -6.83 3.56 7.32
N ALA A 19 -6.49 4.74 6.82
CA ALA A 19 -6.31 5.01 5.40
C ALA A 19 -5.02 5.80 5.21
N SER A 20 -4.34 5.59 4.09
CA SER A 20 -3.10 6.28 3.78
C SER A 20 -2.88 6.42 2.29
N ARG A 21 -2.24 7.53 1.92
CA ARG A 21 -1.70 7.82 0.59
C ARG A 21 -0.22 8.17 0.74
N TYR A 22 0.62 7.42 0.05
CA TYR A 22 2.04 7.70 -0.05
C TYR A 22 2.42 7.95 -1.50
N TYR A 23 3.24 8.97 -1.70
CA TYR A 23 3.94 9.20 -2.95
C TYR A 23 5.37 8.71 -2.81
N LEU A 24 5.79 7.87 -3.74
CA LEU A 24 7.12 7.29 -3.82
C LEU A 24 7.80 7.89 -5.04
N THR A 25 8.98 8.48 -4.85
CA THR A 25 9.84 8.88 -5.96
C THR A 25 10.38 7.60 -6.61
N ALA A 26 9.89 7.28 -7.81
CA ALA A 26 10.47 6.21 -8.61
C ALA A 26 11.65 6.75 -9.42
N MET A 27 12.50 5.87 -9.96
CA MET A 27 13.60 6.28 -10.83
C MET A 27 13.10 7.10 -12.04
N VAL A 28 11.83 6.92 -12.43
CA VAL A 28 11.12 7.77 -13.40
C VAL A 28 9.65 7.88 -12.99
N GLY A 29 9.17 9.11 -12.82
CA GLY A 29 7.77 9.41 -12.51
C GLY A 29 7.44 9.32 -11.02
N GLU A 30 6.19 9.67 -10.71
CA GLU A 30 5.65 9.61 -9.35
C GLU A 30 4.82 8.33 -9.20
N ASN A 31 5.21 7.47 -8.27
CA ASN A 31 4.41 6.32 -7.87
C ASN A 31 3.53 6.73 -6.69
N LYS A 32 2.28 6.29 -6.69
CA LYS A 32 1.29 6.59 -5.67
C LYS A 32 0.73 5.27 -5.13
N VAL A 33 0.71 5.17 -3.80
CA VAL A 33 0.17 4.03 -3.08
C VAL A 33 -0.96 4.50 -2.20
N ASP A 34 -2.16 4.02 -2.48
CA ASP A 34 -3.36 4.20 -1.68
C ASP A 34 -3.64 2.92 -0.90
N ALA A 35 -3.87 3.02 0.41
CA ALA A 35 -4.20 1.86 1.23
C ALA A 35 -5.30 2.17 2.24
N VAL A 36 -6.19 1.20 2.45
CA VAL A 36 -7.19 1.20 3.51
C VAL A 36 -7.05 -0.10 4.29
N GLN A 37 -7.14 -0.01 5.61
CA GLN A 37 -7.01 -1.16 6.50
C GLN A 37 -8.03 -1.07 7.62
N VAL A 38 -8.63 -2.22 7.94
CA VAL A 38 -9.44 -2.43 9.13
C VAL A 38 -8.74 -3.50 9.97
N ALA A 39 -8.62 -3.25 11.26
CA ALA A 39 -8.09 -4.19 12.23
C ALA A 39 -9.04 -4.32 13.42
N TYR A 40 -9.16 -5.53 13.94
CA TYR A 40 -9.87 -5.86 15.16
C TYR A 40 -8.89 -6.52 16.12
N ASN A 41 -8.77 -5.99 17.32
CA ASN A 41 -7.87 -6.50 18.35
C ASN A 41 -8.64 -6.65 19.66
N ARG A 42 -8.78 -7.88 20.14
CA ARG A 42 -9.39 -8.17 21.44
C ARG A 42 -8.65 -9.30 22.14
N ASP A 43 -8.26 -9.06 23.38
CA ASP A 43 -7.60 -9.99 24.30
C ASP A 43 -6.33 -10.65 23.74
N HIS A 44 -6.47 -11.73 22.97
CA HIS A 44 -5.38 -12.53 22.38
C HIS A 44 -5.54 -12.72 20.86
N LEU A 45 -6.61 -12.16 20.28
CA LEU A 45 -6.96 -12.28 18.88
C LEU A 45 -6.71 -10.94 18.18
N SER A 46 -5.96 -10.98 17.08
CA SER A 46 -5.80 -9.86 16.15
C SER A 46 -6.18 -10.30 14.74
N LEU A 47 -7.11 -9.57 14.13
CA LEU A 47 -7.54 -9.75 12.74
C LEU A 47 -7.32 -8.45 12.00
N ALA A 48 -6.74 -8.52 10.81
CA ALA A 48 -6.59 -7.35 9.95
C ALA A 48 -6.88 -7.70 8.49
N ALA A 49 -7.56 -6.78 7.81
CA ALA A 49 -7.75 -6.80 6.37
C ALA A 49 -7.22 -5.48 5.80
N ARG A 50 -6.38 -5.55 4.78
CA ARG A 50 -5.80 -4.40 4.11
C ARG A 50 -6.03 -4.49 2.61
N LEU A 51 -6.61 -3.45 2.03
CA LEU A 51 -6.68 -3.22 0.60
C LEU A 51 -5.63 -2.17 0.23
N GLN A 52 -4.82 -2.48 -0.78
CA GLN A 52 -3.82 -1.56 -1.30
C GLN A 52 -3.93 -1.46 -2.82
N SER A 53 -3.89 -0.24 -3.31
CA SER A 53 -3.80 0.09 -4.73
C SER A 53 -2.51 0.88 -4.97
N SER A 54 -1.76 0.49 -5.99
CA SER A 54 -0.55 1.19 -6.41
C SER A 54 -0.53 1.37 -7.91
N ASN A 55 -0.14 2.55 -8.38
CA ASN A 55 0.32 2.73 -9.75
C ASN A 55 1.85 2.65 -9.78
N ASP A 56 2.36 1.84 -10.69
CA ASP A 56 3.80 1.67 -10.91
C ASP A 56 4.06 1.84 -12.40
N MET A 57 4.78 2.90 -12.77
CA MET A 57 5.24 3.07 -14.15
C MET A 57 6.44 2.15 -14.40
N ARG A 58 6.17 0.88 -14.74
CA ARG A 58 7.23 -0.06 -15.12
C ARG A 58 7.67 0.18 -16.55
N PHE A 59 8.95 0.50 -16.69
CA PHE A 59 9.68 0.44 -17.94
C PHE A 59 9.66 -0.99 -18.52
N TYR A 60 9.07 -1.18 -19.70
CA TYR A 60 9.60 -2.14 -20.66
C TYR A 60 10.71 -1.44 -21.47
N GLN A 61 11.80 -1.03 -20.81
CA GLN A 61 13.01 -0.61 -21.52
C GLN A 61 13.68 -1.88 -22.05
N GLY A 62 13.56 -2.16 -23.35
CA GLY A 62 14.30 -3.29 -23.94
C GLY A 62 13.79 -3.96 -25.21
N LEU A 63 12.73 -3.48 -25.88
CA LEU A 63 12.35 -4.01 -27.21
C LEU A 63 12.74 -3.02 -28.32
N LYS A 64 13.27 -3.57 -29.42
CA LYS A 64 14.48 -3.11 -30.15
C LYS A 64 14.56 -1.64 -30.63
N PRO A 65 15.79 -1.10 -30.71
CA PRO A 65 16.09 0.25 -31.18
C PRO A 65 16.03 0.32 -32.71
N SER A 66 14.88 0.63 -33.28
CA SER A 66 14.80 1.12 -34.66
C SER A 66 14.04 2.45 -34.68
N GLY A 67 14.72 3.49 -34.21
CA GLY A 67 14.56 4.84 -34.77
C GLY A 67 13.29 5.62 -34.47
N GLU A 68 12.41 5.22 -33.54
CA GLU A 68 11.26 6.04 -33.16
C GLU A 68 11.18 6.24 -31.64
N ILE A 69 11.34 7.50 -31.20
CA ILE A 69 11.09 7.91 -29.82
C ILE A 69 9.58 7.99 -29.64
N VAL A 70 8.96 6.86 -29.31
CA VAL A 70 7.54 6.82 -28.94
C VAL A 70 7.43 7.20 -27.46
N LYS A 71 6.61 8.22 -27.17
CA LYS A 71 6.18 8.53 -25.79
C LYS A 71 5.25 7.42 -25.29
N GLU A 72 5.78 6.32 -24.79
CA GLU A 72 4.98 5.30 -24.13
C GLU A 72 4.74 5.66 -22.66
N LYS A 73 3.46 5.86 -22.31
CA LYS A 73 2.99 5.91 -20.92
C LYS A 73 2.50 4.52 -20.51
N CYS A 74 3.39 3.61 -20.18
CA CYS A 74 3.02 2.34 -19.54
C CYS A 74 2.85 2.54 -18.02
N GLY A 75 1.61 2.69 -17.56
CA GLY A 75 1.28 2.63 -16.14
C GLY A 75 0.72 1.25 -15.79
N LYS A 76 1.36 0.51 -14.88
CA LYS A 76 0.81 -0.72 -14.31
C LYS A 76 -0.02 -0.37 -13.08
N TYR A 77 -1.27 -0.81 -13.08
CA TYR A 77 -2.15 -0.70 -11.92
C TYR A 77 -2.20 -2.04 -11.17
N ILE A 78 -1.93 -2.02 -9.87
CA ILE A 78 -1.93 -3.22 -9.02
C ILE A 78 -2.90 -2.98 -7.86
N GLN A 79 -3.82 -3.92 -7.66
CA GLN A 79 -4.64 -4.01 -6.45
C GLN A 79 -4.28 -5.30 -5.71
N ALA A 80 -4.12 -5.22 -4.40
CA ALA A 80 -3.85 -6.37 -3.55
C ALA A 80 -4.70 -6.29 -2.28
N ILE A 81 -5.27 -7.43 -1.90
CA ILE A 81 -5.93 -7.64 -0.61
C ILE A 81 -5.03 -8.55 0.23
N LYS A 82 -4.75 -8.14 1.46
CA LYS A 82 -4.03 -8.95 2.44
C LYS A 82 -4.87 -9.14 3.68
N PHE A 83 -5.10 -10.39 4.04
CA PHE A 83 -5.67 -10.78 5.32
C PHE A 83 -4.54 -11.20 6.26
N THR A 84 -4.69 -10.90 7.54
CA THR A 84 -3.70 -11.27 8.54
C THR A 84 -4.41 -11.61 9.84
N ILE A 85 -4.04 -12.77 10.41
CA ILE A 85 -4.60 -13.31 11.63
C ILE A 85 -3.43 -13.64 12.54
N PHE A 86 -3.45 -13.12 13.75
CA PHE A 86 -2.47 -13.45 14.77
C PHE A 86 -3.18 -13.83 16.07
N ASN A 87 -2.73 -14.93 16.67
CA ASN A 87 -2.98 -15.23 18.07
C ASN A 87 -1.71 -14.91 18.84
N TYR A 88 -1.79 -13.99 19.80
CA TYR A 88 -0.67 -13.67 20.67
C TYR A 88 -0.90 -14.31 22.05
N LYS A 89 0.03 -15.16 22.48
CA LYS A 89 0.10 -15.55 23.89
C LYS A 89 0.55 -14.32 24.69
N PRO A 90 -0.14 -13.92 25.76
CA PRO A 90 0.39 -12.90 26.64
C PRO A 90 1.71 -13.41 27.20
N LEU A 91 2.76 -12.59 27.15
CA LEU A 91 3.96 -12.85 27.93
C LEU A 91 3.51 -12.89 29.40
N MET A 92 3.72 -14.03 30.06
CA MET A 92 3.39 -14.14 31.49
C MET A 92 4.10 -13.00 32.23
N PRO A 93 3.41 -12.26 33.11
CA PRO A 93 4.11 -11.33 34.00
C PRO A 93 5.08 -12.16 34.86
N MET A 94 6.37 -11.79 34.83
CA MET A 94 7.36 -12.27 35.79
C MET A 94 7.08 -11.69 37.17
#